data_AF-A0A7Y7USS7-F1
#
_entry.id   AF-A0A7Y7USS7-F1
#
_cell.length_a   1.000
_cell.length_b   1.000
_cell.length_c   1.000
_cell.angle_alpha   90.00
_cell.angle_beta   90.00
_cell.angle_gamma   90.00
#
_symmetry.space_group_name_H-M   'P 1'
#
loop_
_entity.id
_entity.type
_entity.pdbx_description
1 polymer ?
#
loop_
_entity_poly.entity_id
_entity_poly.type
_entity_poly.pdbx_seq_one_letter_code
_entity_poly.pdbx_strand_id
1 'polypeptide(L)'
;MDELRRRLAVILAVEEREPTDWFEVERLASELQRELPIDATPEAVHRYLDDADIRCRDDVYGTRQRQDVRLYVERGEYDHGIPIPWWGCALVLLVGAGIVKWLLV
;
A
#
# COMPACT_ATOMS: atom_id res chain seq x y z
N MET A 1 -13.71 -13.69 -5.69
CA MET A 1 -12.34 -13.18 -5.44
C MET A 1 -11.39 -14.01 -6.27
N ASP A 2 -10.46 -13.36 -6.93
CA ASP A 2 -9.32 -13.98 -7.60
C ASP A 2 -8.34 -14.59 -6.58
N GLU A 3 -7.51 -15.52 -7.06
CA GLU A 3 -6.63 -16.33 -6.21
C GLU A 3 -5.62 -15.48 -5.42
N LEU A 4 -5.12 -14.39 -6.01
CA LEU A 4 -4.22 -13.46 -5.33
C LEU A 4 -4.90 -12.81 -4.12
N ARG A 5 -6.10 -12.23 -4.30
CA ARG A 5 -6.86 -11.63 -3.19
C ARG A 5 -7.17 -12.63 -2.08
N ARG A 6 -7.46 -13.89 -2.42
CA ARG A 6 -7.67 -14.96 -1.43
C ARG A 6 -6.41 -15.24 -0.62
N ARG A 7 -5.25 -15.36 -1.25
CA ARG A 7 -3.98 -15.63 -0.56
C ARG A 7 -3.52 -14.45 0.28
N LEU A 8 -3.70 -13.21 -0.19
CA LEU A 8 -3.42 -12.01 0.60
C LEU A 8 -4.31 -11.93 1.85
N ALA A 9 -5.59 -12.29 1.73
CA ALA A 9 -6.48 -12.35 2.90
C ALA A 9 -6.00 -13.37 3.95
N VAL A 10 -5.44 -14.50 3.53
CA VAL A 10 -4.85 -15.49 4.45
C VAL A 10 -3.63 -14.92 5.15
N ILE A 11 -2.72 -14.26 4.42
CA ILE A 11 -1.51 -13.65 5.02
C ILE A 11 -1.90 -12.57 6.03
N LEU A 12 -2.83 -11.67 5.67
CA LEU A 12 -3.37 -10.65 6.58
C LEU A 12 -3.94 -11.28 7.86
N ALA A 13 -4.74 -12.35 7.72
CA ALA A 13 -5.34 -13.02 8.87
C ALA A 13 -4.34 -13.76 9.77
N VAL A 14 -3.14 -14.08 9.27
CA VAL A 14 -2.04 -14.60 10.10
C VAL A 14 -1.33 -13.45 10.79
N GLU A 15 -1.03 -12.36 10.06
CA GLU A 15 -0.34 -11.18 10.58
C GLU A 15 -1.11 -10.52 11.73
N GLU A 16 -2.45 -10.49 11.65
CA GLU A 16 -3.33 -9.85 12.64
C GLU A 16 -3.59 -10.69 13.91
N ARG A 17 -2.98 -11.87 14.02
CA ARG A 17 -3.06 -12.68 15.26
C ARG A 17 -2.15 -12.10 16.32
N GLU A 18 -2.53 -12.28 17.59
CA GLU A 18 -1.70 -11.92 18.74
C GLU A 18 -1.28 -13.19 19.51
N PRO A 19 0.03 -13.47 19.66
CA PRO A 19 1.15 -12.77 19.02
C PRO A 19 1.23 -13.07 17.52
N THR A 20 1.74 -12.11 16.74
CA THR A 20 1.93 -12.28 15.29
C THR A 20 2.98 -13.35 15.00
N ASP A 21 2.62 -14.35 14.20
CA ASP A 21 3.56 -15.37 13.71
C ASP A 21 4.30 -14.87 12.47
N TRP A 22 5.33 -14.05 12.69
CA TRP A 22 6.12 -13.44 11.61
C TRP A 22 6.84 -14.47 10.74
N PHE A 23 7.16 -15.66 11.27
CA PHE A 23 7.76 -16.73 10.47
C PHE A 23 6.77 -17.27 9.44
N GLU A 24 5.52 -17.49 9.86
CA GLU A 24 4.47 -17.95 8.95
C GLU A 24 4.06 -16.86 7.95
N VAL A 25 4.02 -15.59 8.36
CA VAL A 25 3.80 -14.44 7.46
C VAL A 25 4.86 -14.41 6.35
N GLU A 26 6.15 -14.46 6.73
CA GLU A 26 7.29 -14.49 5.79
C GLU A 26 7.20 -15.68 4.84
N ARG A 27 6.93 -16.88 5.37
CA ARG A 27 6.83 -18.11 4.58
C ARG A 27 5.75 -17.99 3.51
N LEU A 28 4.55 -17.56 3.90
CA LEU A 28 3.41 -17.41 2.99
C LEU A 28 3.64 -16.29 1.96
N ALA A 29 4.25 -15.18 2.40
CA ALA A 29 4.56 -14.05 1.54
C ALA A 29 5.59 -14.43 0.46
N SER A 30 6.70 -15.05 0.86
CA SER A 30 7.72 -15.62 -0.02
C SER A 30 7.15 -16.66 -1.01
N GLU A 31 6.21 -17.51 -0.57
CA GLU A 31 5.55 -18.49 -1.44
C GLU A 31 4.72 -17.79 -2.52
N LEU A 32 3.90 -16.82 -2.13
CA LEU A 32 3.07 -16.05 -3.06
C LEU A 32 3.92 -15.21 -4.02
N GLN A 33 4.97 -14.55 -3.54
CA GLN A 33 5.83 -13.69 -4.36
C GLN A 33 6.53 -14.47 -5.49
N ARG A 34 6.89 -15.74 -5.27
CA ARG A 34 7.51 -16.61 -6.31
C ARG A 34 6.56 -16.96 -7.45
N GLU A 35 5.27 -16.97 -7.19
CA GLU A 35 4.24 -17.32 -8.18
C GLU A 35 3.72 -16.10 -8.95
N LEU A 36 4.03 -14.90 -8.47
CA LEU A 36 3.53 -13.67 -9.06
C LEU A 36 4.38 -13.19 -10.23
N PRO A 37 3.76 -12.80 -11.35
CA PRO A 37 4.46 -12.11 -12.42
C PRO A 37 4.91 -10.72 -11.93
N ILE A 38 6.19 -10.42 -12.14
CA ILE A 38 6.85 -9.17 -11.71
C ILE A 38 6.14 -7.92 -12.26
N ASP A 39 5.62 -8.00 -13.49
CA ASP A 39 5.07 -6.82 -14.18
C ASP A 39 3.55 -6.64 -14.01
N ALA A 40 2.84 -7.61 -13.41
CA ALA A 40 1.37 -7.56 -13.30
C ALA A 40 0.85 -7.43 -11.87
N THR A 41 1.74 -7.35 -10.88
CA THR A 41 1.36 -7.24 -9.47
C THR A 41 1.43 -5.77 -9.03
N PRO A 42 0.39 -5.24 -8.37
CA PRO A 42 0.41 -3.88 -7.84
C PRO A 42 1.58 -3.66 -6.86
N GLU A 43 2.20 -2.48 -6.92
CA GLU A 43 3.37 -2.15 -6.10
C GLU A 43 3.12 -2.31 -4.59
N ALA A 44 1.93 -1.94 -4.09
CA ALA A 44 1.59 -2.13 -2.68
C ALA A 44 1.55 -3.61 -2.27
N VAL A 45 1.07 -4.48 -3.16
CA VAL A 45 1.06 -5.93 -2.93
C VAL A 45 2.50 -6.45 -2.94
N HIS A 46 3.31 -6.03 -3.90
CA HIS A 46 4.73 -6.40 -3.92
C HIS A 46 5.46 -5.99 -2.64
N ARG A 47 5.32 -4.73 -2.24
CA ARG A 47 5.96 -4.21 -1.02
C ARG A 47 5.43 -4.89 0.25
N TYR A 48 4.16 -5.26 0.26
CA TYR A 48 3.59 -6.04 1.36
C TYR A 48 4.17 -7.45 1.47
N LEU A 49 4.47 -8.09 0.35
CA LEU A 49 5.07 -9.43 0.40
C LEU A 49 6.57 -9.38 0.75
N ASP A 50 7.26 -8.30 0.41
CA ASP A 50 8.71 -8.18 0.60
C ASP A 50 9.11 -7.68 1.99
N ASP A 51 8.34 -6.75 2.57
CA ASP A 51 8.78 -5.95 3.73
C ASP A 51 8.32 -6.52 5.09
N ALA A 52 8.17 -7.84 5.24
CA ALA A 52 7.68 -8.42 6.50
C ALA A 52 8.60 -8.10 7.69
N ASP A 53 9.91 -8.04 7.47
CA ASP A 53 10.91 -7.68 8.47
C ASP A 53 10.82 -6.19 8.89
N ILE A 54 10.42 -5.30 7.99
CA ILE A 54 10.19 -3.88 8.28
C ILE A 54 8.88 -3.75 9.06
N ARG A 55 7.79 -4.41 8.63
CA ARG A 55 6.52 -4.43 9.35
C ARG A 55 6.63 -4.98 10.77
N CYS A 56 7.51 -5.97 10.97
CA CYS A 56 7.80 -6.52 12.30
C CYS A 56 8.44 -5.50 13.25
N ARG A 57 9.15 -4.49 12.72
CA ARG A 57 9.93 -3.52 13.50
C ARG A 57 9.28 -2.14 13.58
N ASP A 58 8.38 -1.81 12.65
CA ASP A 58 7.68 -0.54 12.56
C ASP A 58 6.16 -0.77 12.45
N ASP A 59 5.47 -0.62 13.58
CA ASP A 59 4.02 -0.82 13.68
C ASP A 59 3.22 0.21 12.87
N VAL A 60 3.72 1.43 12.70
CA VAL A 60 3.03 2.49 11.94
C VAL A 60 3.09 2.14 10.45
N TYR A 61 4.27 1.74 9.98
CA TYR A 61 4.47 1.22 8.64
C TYR A 61 3.61 -0.02 8.37
N GLY A 62 3.66 -1.00 9.28
CA GLY A 62 2.88 -2.23 9.18
C GLY A 62 1.38 -1.98 9.15
N THR A 63 0.87 -1.07 9.99
CA THR A 63 -0.55 -0.70 9.98
C THR A 63 -0.98 -0.07 8.66
N ARG A 64 -0.16 0.83 8.09
CA ARG A 64 -0.45 1.44 6.79
C ARG A 64 -0.47 0.39 5.67
N GLN A 65 0.53 -0.48 5.62
CA GLN A 65 0.57 -1.54 4.62
C GLN A 65 -0.62 -2.50 4.72
N ARG A 66 -1.02 -2.91 5.93
CA ARG A 66 -2.22 -3.75 6.14
C ARG A 66 -3.49 -3.07 5.62
N GLN A 67 -3.63 -1.76 5.83
CA GLN A 67 -4.77 -1.01 5.29
C GLN A 67 -4.78 -0.99 3.77
N ASP A 68 -3.63 -0.71 3.14
CA ASP A 68 -3.51 -0.66 1.68
C ASP A 68 -3.84 -2.03 1.05
N VAL A 69 -3.33 -3.13 1.62
CA VAL A 69 -3.62 -4.49 1.13
C VAL A 69 -5.05 -4.91 1.44
N ARG A 70 -5.63 -4.52 2.59
CA ARG A 70 -7.04 -4.79 2.89
C ARG A 70 -7.95 -4.13 1.86
N LEU A 71 -7.68 -2.87 1.49
CA LEU A 71 -8.43 -2.18 0.45
C LEU A 71 -8.34 -2.92 -0.90
N TYR A 72 -7.16 -3.40 -1.27
CA TYR A 72 -6.97 -4.21 -2.47
C TYR A 72 -7.76 -5.54 -2.40
N VAL A 73 -7.69 -6.24 -1.27
CA VAL A 73 -8.43 -7.50 -1.04
C VAL A 73 -9.94 -7.29 -1.06
N GLU A 74 -10.46 -6.14 -0.65
CA GLU A 74 -11.90 -5.87 -0.66
C GLU A 74 -12.41 -5.40 -2.02
N ARG A 75 -11.70 -4.45 -2.65
CA ARG A 75 -12.19 -3.75 -3.84
C ARG A 75 -11.67 -4.34 -5.14
N GLY A 76 -10.50 -4.99 -5.13
CA GLY A 76 -9.81 -5.45 -6.34
C GLY A 76 -9.29 -4.34 -7.25
N GLU A 77 -9.60 -3.09 -6.93
CA GLU A 77 -9.08 -1.90 -7.58
C GLU A 77 -7.96 -1.33 -6.72
N TYR A 78 -6.81 -1.09 -7.34
CA TYR A 78 -5.76 -0.28 -6.78
C TYR A 78 -5.80 1.07 -7.50
N ASP A 79 -6.25 2.11 -6.80
CA ASP A 79 -6.07 3.47 -7.29
C ASP A 79 -4.56 3.70 -7.32
N HIS A 80 -4.00 4.00 -8.50
CA HIS A 80 -2.70 4.64 -8.58
C HIS A 80 -2.89 5.96 -7.84
N GLY A 81 -2.68 5.96 -6.53
CA GLY A 81 -2.43 7.16 -5.79
C GLY A 81 -1.22 7.79 -6.46
N ILE A 82 -1.48 8.64 -7.46
CA ILE A 82 -0.48 9.51 -8.04
C ILE A 82 0.12 10.16 -6.80
N PRO A 83 1.41 9.92 -6.49
CA PRO A 83 2.03 10.67 -5.41
C PRO A 83 1.83 12.12 -5.83
N ILE A 84 0.94 12.86 -5.15
CA ILE A 84 0.64 14.24 -5.54
C ILE A 84 2.00 14.89 -5.59
N PRO A 85 2.48 15.23 -6.80
CA PRO A 85 3.84 15.68 -6.86
C PRO A 85 3.85 16.98 -6.07
N TRP A 86 4.82 17.17 -5.19
CA TRP A 86 5.03 18.43 -4.46
C TRP A 86 4.87 19.70 -5.32
N TRP A 87 5.08 19.61 -6.64
CA TRP A 87 4.78 20.65 -7.62
C TRP A 87 3.29 20.96 -7.81
N GLY A 88 2.38 20.01 -7.57
CA GLY A 88 0.93 20.23 -7.52
C GLY A 88 0.51 21.16 -6.38
N CYS A 89 1.09 21.02 -5.19
CA CYS A 89 0.90 21.97 -4.09
C CYS A 89 1.44 23.36 -4.44
N ALA A 90 2.60 23.42 -5.10
CA ALA A 90 3.18 24.69 -5.57
C ALA A 90 2.29 25.39 -6.62
N LEU A 91 1.68 24.63 -7.54
CA LEU A 91 0.74 25.17 -8.53
C LEU A 91 -0.52 25.76 -7.87
N VAL A 92 -1.09 25.08 -6.87
CA VAL A 92 -2.27 25.59 -6.13
C VAL A 92 -1.93 26.90 -5.41
N LEU A 93 -0.75 27.00 -4.80
CA LEU A 93 -0.28 28.23 -4.15
C LEU A 93 -0.07 29.38 -5.14
N LEU A 94 0.50 29.11 -6.32
CA LEU A 94 0.70 30.12 -7.36
C LEU A 94 -0.62 30.62 -7.95
N VAL A 95 -1.58 29.73 -8.20
CA VAL A 95 -2.92 30.10 -8.67
C VAL A 95 -3.65 30.92 -7.60
N GLY A 96 -3.60 30.50 -6.33
CA GLY A 96 -4.18 31.26 -5.22
C GLY A 96 -3.60 32.67 -5.09
N ALA A 97 -2.27 32.80 -5.14
CA ALA A 97 -1.59 34.09 -5.10
C ALA A 97 -1.93 34.98 -6.31
N GLY A 98 -2.07 34.39 -7.50
CA GLY A 98 -2.49 35.09 -8.71
C GLY A 98 -3.91 35.63 -8.62
N ILE A 99 -4.85 34.83 -8.11
CA ILE A 99 -6.25 35.24 -7.90
C ILE A 99 -6.33 36.38 -6.87
N VAL A 100 -5.63 36.26 -5.74
CA VAL A 100 -5.58 37.32 -4.72
C VAL A 100 -5.01 38.62 -5.28
N LYS A 101 -3.93 38.54 -6.07
CA LYS A 101 -3.35 39.72 -6.72
C LYS A 101 -4.33 40.36 -7.72
N TRP A 102 -5.09 39.56 -8.47
CA TRP A 102 -6.07 40.06 -9.44
C TRP A 102 -7.28 40.72 -8.77
N LEU A 103 -7.72 40.22 -7.61
CA LEU A 103 -8.81 40.82 -6.82
C LEU A 103 -8.41 42.12 -6.10
N LEU A 104 -7.11 42.40 -5.96
CA LEU A 104 -6.57 43.58 -5.26
C LEU A 104 -6.07 44.68 -6.23
N VAL A 105 -6.25 44.50 -7.54
CA VAL A 105 -5.92 45.48 -8.60
C VAL A 105 -7.17 46.15 -9.12
#